data_AF-A0A6H1ZHT0-F1
#
_entry.id   AF-A0A6H1ZHT0-F1
#
_cell.length_a   1.000
_cell.length_b   1.000
_cell.length_c   1.000
_cell.angle_alpha   90.00
_cell.angle_beta   90.00
_cell.angle_gamma   90.00
#
_symmetry.space_group_name_H-M   'P 1'
#
loop_
_entity.id
_entity.type
_entity.pdbx_description
1 polymer ?
#
loop_
_entity_poly.entity_id
_entity_poly.type
_entity_poly.pdbx_seq_one_letter_code
_entity_poly.pdbx_strand_id
1 'polypeptide(L)'
;MTETQATYEVAAPDVGIELEPQKAKWEYRNNALVFVENPTWEEAEVLAATLMKMSGAANCWLGDAALRFSLVFPEIHYQLWDDRYAGKTIMNRMTEAKKIPPPRRHDLSASIISAICGLDTETDQDTAIEIAERDGLTVAEVRQLVKEMSGLPPKPEKIFKIICRECGVEFELTDTELKEGIKWPKLLSVTTKDAPTR
;
A
#
# COMPACT_ATOMS: atom_id res chain seq x y z
N MET A 1 -53.35 -21.99 48.93
CA MET A 1 -51.95 -21.70 49.30
C MET A 1 -51.34 -20.95 48.13
N THR A 2 -51.15 -19.65 48.26
CA THR A 2 -50.56 -18.79 47.21
C THR A 2 -49.28 -18.20 47.79
N GLU A 3 -48.14 -18.65 47.27
CA GLU A 3 -46.83 -18.14 47.62
C GLU A 3 -46.65 -16.74 47.03
N THR A 4 -46.38 -15.77 47.90
CA THR A 4 -46.00 -14.42 47.50
C THR A 4 -44.48 -14.41 47.30
N GLN A 5 -44.01 -14.38 46.05
CA GLN A 5 -42.60 -14.15 45.76
C GLN A 5 -42.29 -12.65 45.89
N ALA A 6 -41.36 -12.31 46.79
CA ALA A 6 -40.82 -10.96 46.92
C ALA A 6 -39.76 -10.72 45.84
N THR A 7 -40.02 -9.78 44.95
CA THR A 7 -39.03 -9.24 44.00
C THR A 7 -38.19 -8.18 44.70
N TYR A 8 -36.87 -8.39 44.74
CA TYR A 8 -35.90 -7.40 45.20
C TYR A 8 -35.25 -6.75 43.99
N GLU A 9 -35.49 -5.45 43.79
CA GLU A 9 -34.75 -4.65 42.81
C GLU A 9 -33.42 -4.21 43.42
N VAL A 10 -32.32 -4.65 42.83
CA VAL A 10 -30.99 -4.15 43.16
C VAL A 10 -30.76 -2.92 42.28
N ALA A 11 -30.76 -1.74 42.88
CA ALA A 11 -30.41 -0.51 42.18
C ALA A 11 -28.97 -0.62 41.66
N ALA A 12 -28.80 -0.53 40.34
CA ALA A 12 -27.48 -0.46 39.73
C ALA A 12 -26.77 0.80 40.25
N PRO A 13 -25.50 0.72 40.66
CA PRO A 13 -24.75 1.90 41.07
C PRO A 13 -24.65 2.86 39.87
N ASP A 14 -25.12 4.08 40.07
CA ASP A 14 -24.98 5.18 39.13
C ASP A 14 -23.50 5.59 39.08
N VAL A 15 -22.75 4.95 38.19
CA VAL A 15 -21.36 5.29 37.90
C VAL A 15 -21.39 6.49 36.95
N GLY A 16 -21.69 7.66 37.50
CA GLY A 16 -21.66 8.96 36.83
C GLY A 16 -20.24 9.39 36.47
N ILE A 17 -19.55 8.62 35.63
CA ILE A 17 -18.37 9.10 34.92
C ILE A 17 -18.90 9.77 33.66
N GLU A 18 -19.17 11.08 33.75
CA GLU A 18 -19.18 11.95 32.57
C GLU A 18 -17.77 11.91 31.98
N LEU A 19 -17.54 10.98 31.05
CA LEU A 19 -16.41 11.05 30.15
C LEU A 19 -16.67 12.25 29.25
N GLU A 20 -16.08 13.40 29.59
CA GLU A 20 -15.92 14.46 28.59
C GLU A 20 -15.32 13.80 27.34
N PRO A 21 -15.91 13.98 26.15
CA PRO A 21 -15.36 13.42 24.94
C PRO A 21 -13.97 14.05 24.75
N GLN A 22 -12.93 13.30 25.09
CA GLN A 22 -11.56 13.72 24.86
C GLN A 22 -11.46 14.07 23.38
N LYS A 23 -11.20 15.35 23.09
CA LYS A 23 -10.94 15.78 21.71
C LYS A 23 -9.84 14.91 21.16
N ALA A 24 -10.09 14.26 20.03
CA ALA A 24 -9.11 13.39 19.41
C ALA A 24 -7.85 14.19 19.08
N LYS A 25 -6.70 13.78 19.64
CA LYS A 25 -5.41 14.45 19.44
C LYS A 25 -4.84 14.25 18.03
N TRP A 26 -5.38 13.28 17.31
CA TRP A 26 -5.11 13.03 15.91
C TRP A 26 -6.37 12.56 15.19
N GLU A 27 -6.40 12.76 13.89
CA GLU A 27 -7.50 12.40 13.01
C GLU A 27 -6.99 11.49 11.90
N TYR A 28 -7.71 10.39 11.69
CA TYR A 28 -7.53 9.53 10.53
C TYR A 28 -8.37 10.08 9.38
N ARG A 29 -7.72 10.51 8.29
CA ARG A 29 -8.38 11.04 7.10
C ARG A 29 -7.91 10.28 5.88
N ASN A 30 -8.68 9.31 5.40
CA ASN A 30 -8.33 8.47 4.23
C ASN A 30 -6.87 7.96 4.32
N ASN A 31 -5.96 8.42 3.45
CA ASN A 31 -4.54 8.03 3.45
C ASN A 31 -3.63 9.00 4.24
N ALA A 32 -4.19 9.72 5.22
CA ALA A 32 -3.50 10.69 6.05
C ALA A 32 -3.80 10.49 7.53
N LEU A 33 -2.77 10.66 8.36
CA LEU A 33 -2.89 10.81 9.80
C LEU A 33 -2.46 12.23 10.16
N VAL A 34 -3.42 13.03 10.64
CA VAL A 34 -3.21 14.45 10.95
C VAL A 34 -3.21 14.64 12.46
N PHE A 35 -2.14 15.21 13.01
CA PHE A 35 -2.04 15.52 14.44
C PHE A 35 -2.60 16.91 14.71
N VAL A 36 -3.61 16.99 15.58
CA VAL A 36 -4.18 18.25 16.08
C VAL A 36 -3.25 18.84 17.14
N GLU A 37 -2.67 17.96 17.98
CA GLU A 37 -1.75 18.33 19.05
C GLU A 37 -0.51 17.42 19.05
N ASN A 38 0.53 17.80 19.79
CA ASN A 38 1.66 16.91 20.03
C ASN A 38 1.22 15.81 21.02
N PRO A 39 1.39 14.53 20.67
CA PRO A 39 1.10 13.43 21.59
C PRO A 39 2.14 13.42 22.73
N THR A 40 1.76 12.90 23.90
CA THR A 40 2.74 12.49 24.91
C THR A 40 3.46 11.21 24.48
N TRP A 41 4.48 10.80 25.23
CA TRP A 41 5.23 9.58 24.93
C TRP A 41 4.33 8.34 24.98
N GLU A 42 3.52 8.23 26.02
CA GLU A 42 2.60 7.09 26.25
C GLU A 42 1.54 7.03 25.15
N GLU A 43 1.05 8.18 24.69
CA GLU A 43 0.10 8.26 23.58
C GLU A 43 0.74 7.84 22.26
N ALA A 44 1.99 8.24 22.03
CA ALA A 44 2.75 7.83 20.86
C ALA A 44 3.04 6.32 20.87
N GLU A 45 3.34 5.72 22.03
CA GLU A 45 3.49 4.27 22.18
C GLU A 45 2.21 3.51 21.83
N VAL A 46 1.07 3.95 22.36
CA VAL A 46 -0.24 3.35 22.06
C VAL A 46 -0.56 3.47 20.57
N LEU A 47 -0.34 4.66 19.98
CA LEU A 47 -0.59 4.90 18.56
C LEU A 47 0.33 4.07 17.67
N ALA A 48 1.64 4.03 17.95
CA ALA A 48 2.59 3.20 17.21
C ALA A 48 2.22 1.72 17.26
N ALA A 49 1.94 1.20 18.46
CA ALA A 49 1.52 -0.19 18.65
C ALA A 49 0.21 -0.51 17.93
N THR A 50 -0.72 0.44 17.85
CA THR A 50 -1.98 0.30 17.11
C THR A 50 -1.71 0.27 15.61
N LEU A 51 -0.96 1.24 15.08
CA LEU A 51 -0.67 1.34 13.65
C LEU A 51 0.10 0.11 13.14
N MET A 52 1.03 -0.44 13.92
CA MET A 52 1.78 -1.66 13.55
C MET A 52 0.89 -2.90 13.41
N LYS A 53 -0.26 -2.94 14.10
CA LYS A 53 -1.24 -4.04 13.99
C LYS A 53 -2.17 -3.88 12.79
N MET A 54 -2.22 -2.70 12.18
CA MET A 54 -3.08 -2.40 11.04
C MET A 54 -2.35 -2.64 9.72
N SER A 55 -3.02 -3.28 8.75
CA SER A 55 -2.48 -3.52 7.41
C SER A 55 -3.07 -2.54 6.38
N GLY A 56 -2.44 -2.39 5.22
CA GLY A 56 -3.00 -1.64 4.08
C GLY A 56 -2.83 -0.13 4.18
N ALA A 57 -3.93 0.63 4.25
CA ALA A 57 -3.96 2.11 4.32
C ALA A 57 -3.15 2.67 5.51
N ALA A 58 -2.97 1.87 6.56
CA ALA A 58 -2.11 2.16 7.69
C ALA A 58 -0.65 2.45 7.30
N ASN A 59 -0.18 2.07 6.12
CA ASN A 59 1.18 2.38 5.67
C ASN A 59 1.44 3.88 5.52
N CYS A 60 0.46 4.66 5.05
CA CYS A 60 0.61 6.12 4.98
C CYS A 60 0.57 6.73 6.39
N TRP A 61 -0.34 6.24 7.24
CA TRP A 61 -0.45 6.70 8.63
C TRP A 61 0.80 6.38 9.45
N LEU A 62 1.44 5.23 9.21
CA LEU A 62 2.73 4.86 9.80
C LEU A 62 3.81 5.87 9.40
N GLY A 63 3.85 6.28 8.13
CA GLY A 63 4.79 7.29 7.66
C GLY A 63 4.56 8.66 8.32
N ASP A 64 3.31 9.09 8.43
CA ASP A 64 2.93 10.34 9.08
C ASP A 64 3.26 10.34 10.58
N ALA A 65 2.95 9.24 11.28
CA ALA A 65 3.28 9.06 12.69
C ALA A 65 4.81 9.07 12.89
N ALA A 66 5.56 8.32 12.08
CA ALA A 66 7.01 8.30 12.14
C ALA A 66 7.63 9.69 11.92
N LEU A 67 7.12 10.43 10.94
CA LEU A 67 7.55 11.80 10.70
C LEU A 67 7.25 12.69 11.90
N ARG A 68 6.02 12.64 12.45
CA ARG A 68 5.63 13.44 13.61
C ARG A 68 6.45 13.10 14.85
N PHE A 69 6.62 11.83 15.17
CA PHE A 69 7.38 11.41 16.34
C PHE A 69 8.85 11.78 16.23
N SER A 70 9.44 11.75 15.03
CA SER A 70 10.82 12.22 14.84
C SER A 70 11.00 13.72 15.15
N LEU A 71 9.93 14.52 15.02
CA LEU A 71 9.94 15.95 15.34
C LEU A 71 9.67 16.21 16.82
N VAL A 72 8.79 15.43 17.45
CA VAL A 72 8.39 15.61 18.86
C VAL A 72 9.39 14.96 19.82
N PHE A 73 9.96 13.80 19.44
CA PHE A 73 10.85 12.97 20.25
C PHE A 73 12.15 12.61 19.49
N PRO A 74 12.95 13.61 19.07
CA PRO A 74 14.06 13.39 18.12
C PRO A 74 15.04 12.30 18.57
N GLU A 75 15.37 12.25 19.86
CA GLU A 75 16.40 11.35 20.39
C GLU A 75 15.92 9.94 20.74
N ILE A 76 14.61 9.70 20.78
CA ILE A 76 14.05 8.45 21.31
C ILE A 76 12.93 7.85 20.46
N HIS A 77 12.39 8.56 19.46
CA HIS A 77 11.26 8.09 18.64
C HIS A 77 11.47 6.72 17.98
N TYR A 78 12.71 6.29 17.75
CA TYR A 78 13.00 4.96 17.19
C TYR A 78 12.59 3.83 18.14
N GLN A 79 12.51 4.09 19.45
CA GLN A 79 12.09 3.12 20.47
C GLN A 79 10.58 2.82 20.42
N LEU A 80 9.79 3.62 19.69
CA LEU A 80 8.35 3.42 19.53
C LEU A 80 8.00 2.27 18.57
N TRP A 81 8.98 1.77 17.82
CA TRP A 81 8.77 0.76 16.78
C TRP A 81 9.39 -0.57 17.21
N ASP A 82 8.64 -1.68 17.10
CA ASP A 82 9.15 -3.02 17.42
C ASP A 82 10.27 -3.39 16.43
N ASP A 83 11.40 -3.93 16.92
CA ASP A 83 12.52 -4.42 16.11
C ASP A 83 12.10 -5.44 15.03
N ARG A 84 10.98 -6.15 15.25
CA ARG A 84 10.38 -7.07 14.27
C ARG A 84 9.77 -6.36 13.07
N TYR A 85 9.33 -5.12 13.22
CA TYR A 85 9.14 -4.22 12.09
C TYR A 85 10.53 -3.73 11.69
N ALA A 86 11.06 -4.27 10.59
CA ALA A 86 12.37 -3.86 10.09
C ALA A 86 12.45 -2.33 10.07
N GLY A 87 13.31 -1.71 10.88
CA GLY A 87 13.38 -0.24 10.99
C GLY A 87 13.54 0.46 9.63
N LYS A 88 14.07 -0.27 8.64
CA LYS A 88 14.07 0.10 7.21
C LYS A 88 12.67 0.41 6.65
N THR A 89 11.64 -0.37 6.98
CA THR A 89 10.26 -0.13 6.57
C THR A 89 9.74 1.19 7.13
N ILE A 90 9.93 1.47 8.43
CA ILE A 90 9.49 2.73 9.04
C ILE A 90 10.24 3.92 8.45
N MET A 91 11.56 3.80 8.27
CA MET A 91 12.36 4.84 7.59
C MET A 91 11.88 5.08 6.15
N ASN A 92 11.54 4.03 5.40
CA ASN A 92 10.98 4.16 4.06
C ASN A 92 9.62 4.88 4.11
N ARG A 93 8.72 4.50 5.01
CA ARG A 93 7.41 5.16 5.16
C ARG A 93 7.54 6.62 5.57
N MET A 94 8.48 6.94 6.47
CA MET A 94 8.78 8.32 6.84
C MET A 94 9.31 9.11 5.63
N THR A 95 10.15 8.50 4.80
CA THR A 95 10.68 9.14 3.57
C THR A 95 9.57 9.39 2.55
N GLU A 96 8.69 8.40 2.35
CA GLU A 96 7.49 8.54 1.52
C GLU A 96 6.59 9.67 2.02
N ALA A 97 6.37 9.74 3.33
CA ALA A 97 5.53 10.77 3.94
C ALA A 97 6.13 12.18 3.82
N LYS A 98 7.47 12.30 3.81
CA LYS A 98 8.17 13.56 3.52
C LYS A 98 8.03 13.98 2.07
N LYS A 99 8.18 13.05 1.12
CA LYS A 99 8.12 13.32 -0.32
C LYS A 99 6.72 13.65 -0.79
N ILE A 100 5.72 12.91 -0.31
CA ILE A 100 4.31 13.09 -0.66
C ILE A 100 3.53 13.30 0.65
N PRO A 101 3.39 14.55 1.11
CA PRO A 101 2.71 14.86 2.37
C PRO A 101 1.19 14.62 2.29
N PRO A 102 0.49 14.54 3.44
CA PRO A 102 -0.95 14.29 3.49
C PRO A 102 -1.83 15.05 2.49
N PRO A 103 -1.64 16.37 2.25
CA PRO A 103 -2.49 17.12 1.33
C PRO A 103 -2.37 16.67 -0.14
N ARG A 104 -1.25 16.03 -0.51
CA ARG A 104 -0.94 15.58 -1.87
C ARG A 104 -1.31 14.11 -2.13
N ARG A 105 -1.79 13.37 -1.13
CA ARG A 105 -2.07 11.92 -1.31
C ARG A 105 -3.45 11.60 -1.85
N HIS A 106 -4.40 12.54 -1.73
CA HIS A 106 -5.80 12.32 -2.12
C HIS A 106 -6.33 10.99 -1.55
N ASP A 107 -7.22 10.31 -2.28
CA ASP A 107 -7.78 9.01 -1.91
C ASP A 107 -6.99 7.82 -2.47
N LEU A 108 -5.80 8.06 -3.03
CA LEU A 108 -4.96 7.03 -3.62
C LEU A 108 -4.40 6.09 -2.55
N SER A 109 -4.49 4.78 -2.82
CA SER A 109 -3.98 3.77 -1.89
C SER A 109 -2.49 3.95 -1.57
N ALA A 110 -2.08 3.55 -0.36
CA ALA A 110 -0.68 3.61 0.05
C ALA A 110 0.31 2.92 -0.92
N SER A 111 -0.16 1.89 -1.64
CA SER A 111 0.68 1.19 -2.64
C SER A 111 0.90 2.02 -3.91
N ILE A 112 -0.09 2.83 -4.31
CA ILE A 112 0.05 3.79 -5.41
C ILE A 112 1.00 4.91 -4.99
N ILE A 113 0.81 5.49 -3.80
CA ILE A 113 1.68 6.54 -3.26
C ILE A 113 3.14 6.07 -3.18
N SER A 114 3.37 4.85 -2.69
CA SER A 114 4.72 4.26 -2.60
C SER A 114 5.36 4.07 -3.99
N ALA A 115 4.58 3.72 -5.02
CA ALA A 115 5.10 3.63 -6.39
C ALA A 115 5.48 5.02 -6.95
N ILE A 116 4.63 6.02 -6.77
CA ILE A 116 4.84 7.39 -7.25
C ILE A 116 6.04 8.05 -6.53
N CYS A 117 6.25 7.74 -5.25
CA CYS A 117 7.39 8.23 -4.47
C CYS A 117 8.77 7.84 -5.06
N GLY A 118 8.80 6.88 -5.99
CA GLY A 118 9.98 6.52 -6.77
C GLY A 118 10.43 7.61 -7.76
N LEU A 119 9.57 8.57 -8.09
CA LEU A 119 9.91 9.72 -8.92
C LEU A 119 10.74 10.74 -8.14
N ASP A 120 11.69 11.36 -8.82
CA ASP A 120 12.67 12.26 -8.20
C ASP A 120 12.15 13.68 -8.01
N THR A 121 11.28 14.16 -8.90
CA THR A 121 10.75 15.52 -8.87
C THR A 121 9.32 15.57 -8.33
N GLU A 122 8.99 16.63 -7.62
CA GLU A 122 7.64 16.89 -7.14
C GLU A 122 6.65 17.04 -8.31
N THR A 123 7.05 17.70 -9.40
CA THR A 123 6.23 17.86 -10.61
C THR A 123 5.85 16.53 -11.25
N ASP A 124 6.80 15.58 -11.35
CA ASP A 124 6.52 14.25 -11.90
C ASP A 124 5.59 13.47 -10.97
N GLN A 125 5.80 13.58 -9.65
CA GLN A 125 4.93 12.95 -8.66
C GLN A 125 3.49 13.47 -8.78
N ASP A 126 3.30 14.78 -8.86
CA ASP A 126 1.98 15.41 -8.96
C ASP A 126 1.28 15.03 -10.27
N THR A 127 2.02 15.03 -11.38
CA THR A 127 1.51 14.57 -12.67
C THR A 127 1.04 13.11 -12.59
N ALA A 128 1.84 12.24 -11.94
CA ALA A 128 1.47 10.84 -11.77
C ALA A 128 0.27 10.65 -10.83
N ILE A 129 0.14 11.48 -9.79
CA ILE A 129 -1.01 11.49 -8.87
C ILE A 129 -2.28 11.87 -9.63
N GLU A 130 -2.24 12.96 -10.41
CA GLU A 130 -3.37 13.43 -11.22
C GLU A 130 -3.82 12.37 -12.23
N ILE A 131 -2.88 11.74 -12.93
CA ILE A 131 -3.19 10.66 -13.89
C ILE A 131 -3.81 9.45 -13.15
N ALA A 132 -3.21 9.03 -12.03
CA ALA A 132 -3.69 7.89 -11.27
C ALA A 132 -5.12 8.09 -10.72
N GLU A 133 -5.43 9.29 -10.24
CA GLU A 133 -6.74 9.65 -9.72
C GLU A 133 -7.78 9.77 -10.84
N ARG A 134 -7.45 10.48 -11.93
CA ARG A 134 -8.35 10.70 -13.07
C ARG A 134 -8.73 9.39 -13.76
N ASP A 135 -7.75 8.53 -14.00
CA ASP A 135 -7.91 7.32 -14.81
C ASP A 135 -8.20 6.08 -13.95
N GLY A 136 -8.19 6.22 -12.61
CA GLY A 136 -8.47 5.13 -11.67
C GLY A 136 -7.44 3.99 -11.76
N LEU A 137 -6.16 4.34 -11.95
CA LEU A 137 -5.12 3.36 -12.26
C LEU A 137 -4.87 2.37 -11.12
N THR A 138 -4.62 1.12 -11.49
CA THR A 138 -4.12 0.09 -10.57
C THR A 138 -2.65 0.34 -10.21
N VAL A 139 -2.18 -0.26 -9.11
CA VAL A 139 -0.76 -0.20 -8.70
C VAL A 139 0.19 -0.67 -9.81
N ALA A 140 -0.22 -1.66 -10.61
CA ALA A 140 0.60 -2.18 -11.70
C ALA A 140 0.77 -1.15 -12.83
N GLU A 141 -0.32 -0.46 -13.20
CA GLU A 141 -0.32 0.60 -14.22
C GLU A 141 0.46 1.82 -13.73
N VAL A 142 0.29 2.23 -12.47
CA VAL A 142 1.08 3.33 -11.88
C VAL A 142 2.57 3.01 -11.90
N ARG A 143 2.97 1.77 -11.58
CA ARG A 143 4.38 1.36 -11.67
C ARG A 143 4.91 1.39 -13.10
N GLN A 144 4.05 1.18 -14.09
CA GLN A 144 4.43 1.27 -15.49
C GLN A 144 4.58 2.74 -15.91
N LEU A 145 3.61 3.59 -15.56
CA LEU A 145 3.68 5.04 -15.74
C LEU A 145 4.94 5.64 -15.13
N VAL A 146 5.27 5.31 -13.87
CA VAL A 146 6.47 5.80 -13.18
C VAL A 146 7.76 5.44 -13.94
N LYS A 147 7.84 4.23 -14.52
CA LYS A 147 9.02 3.83 -15.31
C LYS A 147 9.14 4.63 -16.60
N GLU A 148 8.00 4.86 -17.27
CA GLU A 148 7.93 5.65 -18.50
C GLU A 148 8.36 7.09 -18.25
N MET A 149 7.87 7.70 -17.16
CA MET A 149 8.27 9.05 -16.73
C MET A 149 9.75 9.12 -16.33
N SER A 150 10.27 8.06 -15.72
CA SER A 150 11.68 7.97 -15.31
C SER A 150 12.64 7.68 -16.48
N GLY A 151 12.12 7.48 -17.70
CA GLY A 151 12.94 7.12 -18.88
C GLY A 151 13.67 5.78 -18.75
N LEU A 152 13.22 4.91 -17.83
CA LEU A 152 13.81 3.58 -17.65
C LEU A 152 13.39 2.70 -18.84
N PRO A 153 14.32 1.91 -19.43
CA PRO A 153 13.98 1.05 -20.54
C PRO A 153 12.90 0.05 -20.12
N PRO A 154 11.94 -0.26 -20.99
CA PRO A 154 10.89 -1.23 -20.69
C PRO A 154 11.53 -2.55 -20.28
N LYS A 155 10.91 -3.24 -19.31
CA LYS A 155 11.37 -4.56 -18.90
C LYS A 155 11.34 -5.47 -20.13
N PRO A 156 12.43 -6.19 -20.46
CA PRO A 156 12.43 -7.07 -21.62
C PRO A 156 11.27 -8.07 -21.50
N GLU A 157 10.55 -8.24 -22.60
CA GLU A 157 9.41 -9.15 -22.65
C GLU A 157 9.88 -10.57 -22.32
N LYS A 158 9.13 -11.27 -21.46
CA LYS A 158 9.48 -12.66 -21.12
C LYS A 158 9.12 -13.55 -22.30
N ILE A 159 10.14 -14.17 -22.88
CA ILE A 159 10.00 -15.17 -23.92
C ILE A 159 9.95 -16.55 -23.23
N PHE A 160 8.83 -17.25 -23.42
CA PHE A 160 8.63 -18.61 -22.97
C PHE A 160 8.93 -19.57 -24.12
N LYS A 161 9.79 -20.55 -23.87
CA LYS A 161 10.01 -21.65 -24.81
C LYS A 161 9.08 -22.79 -24.46
N ILE A 162 8.16 -23.10 -25.37
CA ILE A 162 7.19 -24.19 -25.21
C ILE A 162 7.48 -25.24 -26.29
N ILE A 163 7.65 -26.49 -25.86
CA ILE A 163 7.83 -27.62 -26.77
C ILE A 163 6.47 -28.29 -26.98
N CYS A 164 6.04 -28.43 -28.23
CA CYS A 164 4.85 -29.21 -28.53
C CYS A 164 5.12 -30.70 -28.26
N ARG A 165 4.25 -31.34 -27.48
CA ARG A 165 4.40 -32.76 -27.12
C ARG A 165 4.18 -33.73 -28.27
N GLU A 166 3.49 -33.30 -29.34
CA GLU A 166 3.16 -34.18 -30.48
C GLU A 166 4.23 -34.17 -31.56
N CYS A 167 4.78 -32.99 -31.89
CA CYS A 167 5.74 -32.84 -32.98
C CYS A 167 7.15 -32.43 -32.53
N GLY A 168 7.37 -32.14 -31.24
CA GLY A 168 8.67 -31.75 -30.70
C GLY A 168 9.18 -30.38 -31.14
N VAL A 169 8.37 -29.61 -31.88
CA VAL A 169 8.73 -28.26 -32.33
C VAL A 169 8.76 -27.30 -31.13
N GLU A 170 9.81 -26.49 -31.07
CA GLU A 170 9.97 -25.40 -30.11
C GLU A 170 9.28 -24.12 -30.61
N PHE A 171 8.46 -23.53 -29.75
CA PHE A 171 7.82 -22.24 -29.98
C PHE A 171 8.33 -21.25 -28.95
N GLU A 172 8.65 -20.05 -29.42
CA GLU A 172 8.91 -18.90 -28.57
C GLU A 172 7.63 -18.07 -28.50
N LEU A 173 7.07 -17.93 -27.29
CA LEU A 173 5.85 -17.18 -27.04
C LEU A 173 6.11 -16.09 -26.01
N THR A 174 5.56 -14.91 -26.27
CA THR A 174 5.57 -13.80 -25.31
C THR A 174 4.48 -13.98 -24.25
N ASP A 175 4.64 -13.28 -23.11
CA ASP A 175 3.61 -13.25 -22.04
C ASP A 175 2.26 -12.70 -22.56
N THR A 176 2.31 -11.82 -23.57
CA THR A 176 1.14 -11.24 -24.25
C THR A 176 0.41 -12.30 -25.07
N GLU A 177 1.13 -13.05 -25.92
CA GLU A 177 0.56 -14.12 -26.75
C GLU A 177 -0.01 -15.30 -25.92
N LEU A 178 0.58 -15.58 -24.75
CA LEU A 178 0.07 -16.57 -23.81
C LEU A 178 -1.27 -16.17 -23.19
N LYS A 179 -1.43 -14.88 -22.84
CA LYS A 179 -2.65 -14.36 -22.18
C LYS A 179 -3.81 -14.13 -23.15
N GLU A 180 -3.51 -13.73 -24.39
CA GLU A 180 -4.55 -13.51 -25.42
C GLU A 180 -5.20 -14.81 -25.90
N GLY A 181 -4.67 -15.97 -25.49
CA GLY A 181 -5.14 -17.28 -25.92
C GLY A 181 -4.76 -17.50 -27.38
N ILE A 182 -3.79 -18.37 -27.61
CA ILE A 182 -3.30 -18.69 -28.95
C ILE A 182 -4.49 -19.11 -29.82
N LYS A 183 -4.88 -18.25 -30.77
CA LYS A 183 -5.64 -18.70 -31.95
C LYS A 183 -4.66 -19.51 -32.79
N TRP A 184 -4.71 -20.83 -32.61
CA TRP A 184 -3.91 -21.84 -33.29
C TRP A 184 -3.81 -21.76 -34.84
N PRO A 185 -4.62 -21.02 -35.64
CA PRO A 185 -4.45 -21.01 -37.09
C PRO A 185 -3.20 -20.29 -37.63
N LYS A 186 -2.48 -19.47 -36.85
CA LYS A 186 -1.34 -18.68 -37.37
C LYS A 186 0.03 -19.37 -37.32
N LEU A 187 0.15 -20.56 -36.72
CA LEU A 187 1.42 -21.30 -36.67
C LEU A 187 1.71 -22.15 -37.93
N LEU A 188 0.79 -22.21 -38.90
CA LEU A 188 0.97 -22.96 -40.15
C LEU A 188 1.67 -22.17 -41.27
N SER A 189 2.04 -20.90 -41.06
CA SER A 189 2.74 -20.10 -42.07
C SER A 189 4.26 -19.96 -41.87
N VAL A 190 4.84 -20.59 -40.84
CA VAL A 190 6.30 -20.81 -40.82
C VAL A 190 6.58 -22.02 -41.68
N THR A 191 6.60 -21.75 -42.98
CA THR A 191 7.03 -22.64 -44.05
C THR A 191 8.32 -23.36 -43.67
N THR A 192 8.20 -24.66 -43.43
CA THR A 192 8.98 -25.78 -44.01
C THR A 192 10.08 -25.44 -45.03
N LYS A 193 11.02 -24.54 -44.73
CA LYS A 193 12.20 -24.30 -45.57
C LYS A 193 13.48 -24.96 -45.09
N ASP A 194 13.55 -25.42 -43.84
CA ASP A 194 14.76 -26.03 -43.28
C ASP A 194 14.50 -27.40 -42.62
N ALA A 195 13.75 -28.27 -43.29
CA ALA A 195 13.76 -29.69 -42.93
C ALA A 195 14.92 -30.37 -43.69
N PRO A 196 15.98 -30.85 -43.01
CA PRO A 196 17.00 -31.66 -43.68
C PRO A 196 16.37 -32.99 -44.07
N THR A 197 16.36 -33.28 -45.36
CA THR A 197 16.07 -34.61 -45.90
C THR A 197 16.98 -35.65 -45.24
N ARG A 198 16.37 -36.65 -44.62
CA ARG A 198 16.98 -37.95 -44.35
C ARG A 198 16.24 -39.00 -45.16
#